data_AF-A0AAV7PG73-F1
#
_entry.id   AF-A0AAV7PG73-F1
#
_cell.length_a   1.000
_cell.length_b   1.000
_cell.length_c   1.000
_cell.angle_alpha   90.00
_cell.angle_beta   90.00
_cell.angle_gamma   90.00
#
_symmetry.space_group_name_H-M   'P 1'
#
loop_
_entity.id
_entity.type
_entity.pdbx_description
1 polymer ?
#
loop_
_entity_poly.entity_id
_entity_poly.type
_entity_poly.pdbx_seq_one_letter_code
_entity_poly.pdbx_strand_id
1 'polypeptide(L)'
;MVGYCSQWILHFSEISKPLQKLTHKDITDPIALDEDQMKAFTELRESLCRAPALGMPDYTKPFTLYCHERDACSLSVLTQVHGGAHRPVAYFSATLDPAATALPGCLRAVAAVGQSFSQCRGVVMGYSLTVMVPHSIEILLTRTKTQYLTGASLTRYETSILSAPNVTLKRCTVLNPATLLPSDTTEVKKKEDVENDCLEVTEWCTKLRPDIRDTQLEENEQIVFVDGSCLRDSTGTLRAGYAVCTITGTLEASWLRGVYSAQVAELVAFTRACHVSARLRVTIYTDSQYGFGIVNGFGQLWSQRGFLTDTGSPVRNGERIKELLYAIQLPEEIAEAKCSAHLKSQDYVSLGNGYGDQVARFCTLNCISSKDKWELLPEEDTTCTSFALNVVDTLEEFKTLQSNVDKEKKQSWSKMKCAQRQDELWISE
;
A
#
# COMPACT_ATOMS: atom_id res chain seq x y z
N MET A 1 12.70 28.91 14.96
CA MET A 1 12.99 28.73 16.41
C MET A 1 12.72 27.30 16.86
N VAL A 2 11.49 26.79 16.79
CA VAL A 2 11.15 25.42 17.29
C VAL A 2 11.97 24.31 16.61
N GLY A 3 12.37 24.47 15.35
CA GLY A 3 13.26 23.52 14.66
C GLY A 3 14.60 23.28 15.37
N TYR A 4 15.18 24.28 16.04
CA TYR A 4 16.40 24.10 16.85
C TYR A 4 16.17 23.23 18.08
N CYS A 5 14.94 23.23 18.60
CA CYS A 5 14.54 22.44 19.77
C CYS A 5 13.93 21.08 19.38
N SER A 6 13.91 20.72 18.10
CA SER A 6 13.29 19.47 17.61
C SER A 6 13.87 18.23 18.29
N GLN A 7 15.16 18.24 18.66
CA GLN A 7 15.82 17.13 19.35
C GLN A 7 15.34 16.90 20.79
N TRP A 8 14.55 17.81 21.36
CA TRP A 8 13.94 17.68 22.69
C TRP A 8 12.46 17.29 22.63
N ILE A 9 11.85 17.28 21.44
CA ILE A 9 10.43 17.07 21.25
C ILE A 9 10.24 15.70 20.59
N LEU A 10 9.67 14.77 21.35
CA LEU A 10 9.16 13.53 20.80
C LEU A 10 7.98 13.85 19.86
N HIS A 11 7.87 13.18 18.71
CA HIS A 11 6.84 13.43 17.68
C HIS A 11 6.91 14.79 16.95
N PHE A 12 8.04 15.51 17.00
CA PHE A 12 8.13 16.85 16.40
C PHE A 12 7.60 16.95 14.95
N SER A 13 7.92 15.98 14.09
CA SER A 13 7.49 15.97 12.68
C SER A 13 6.01 15.68 12.50
N GLU A 14 5.42 14.88 13.38
CA GLU A 14 3.99 14.58 13.39
C GLU A 14 3.20 15.82 13.84
N ILE A 15 3.60 16.41 14.98
CA ILE A 15 2.94 17.59 15.55
C ILE A 15 3.09 18.81 14.64
N SER A 16 4.26 19.02 14.03
CA SER A 16 4.49 20.20 13.17
C SER A 16 3.90 20.08 11.76
N LYS A 17 3.43 18.90 11.35
CA LYS A 17 2.95 18.64 9.98
C LYS A 17 1.82 19.59 9.54
N PRO A 18 0.78 19.88 10.33
CA PRO A 18 -0.29 20.82 9.94
C PRO A 18 0.25 22.23 9.73
N LEU A 19 1.19 22.66 10.57
CA LEU A 19 1.80 23.99 10.50
C LEU A 19 2.74 24.15 9.30
N GLN A 20 3.45 23.08 8.92
CA GLN A 20 4.31 23.11 7.73
C GLN A 20 3.51 23.34 6.45
N LYS A 21 2.26 22.87 6.38
CA LYS A 21 1.38 23.10 5.22
C LYS A 21 1.12 24.59 4.97
N LEU A 22 1.15 25.41 6.02
CA LEU A 22 0.96 26.86 5.92
C LEU A 22 2.14 27.59 5.27
N THR A 23 3.27 26.91 5.04
CA THR A 23 4.45 27.48 4.38
C THR A 23 4.47 27.28 2.87
N HIS A 24 3.45 26.61 2.31
CA HIS A 24 3.30 26.44 0.86
C HIS A 24 2.92 27.75 0.18
N LYS A 25 3.31 27.90 -1.10
CA LYS A 25 3.15 29.13 -1.89
C LYS A 25 1.70 29.56 -2.11
N ASP A 26 0.76 28.63 -1.97
CA ASP A 26 -0.66 28.84 -2.27
C ASP A 26 -1.45 29.39 -1.07
N ILE A 27 -0.79 29.67 0.05
CA ILE A 27 -1.40 30.22 1.26
C ILE A 27 -1.40 31.74 1.19
N THR A 28 -2.57 32.34 1.32
CA THR A 28 -2.78 33.79 1.31
C THR A 28 -2.67 34.40 2.70
N ASP A 29 -2.08 35.59 2.77
CA ASP A 29 -2.06 36.40 3.98
C ASP A 29 -3.40 37.12 4.19
N PRO A 30 -3.91 37.23 5.44
CA PRO A 30 -3.32 36.71 6.67
C PRO A 30 -3.56 35.21 6.85
N ILE A 31 -2.57 34.51 7.40
CA ILE A 31 -2.66 33.09 7.74
C ILE A 31 -3.76 32.86 8.77
N ALA A 32 -4.86 32.22 8.35
CA ALA A 32 -5.93 31.78 9.24
C ALA A 32 -5.61 30.37 9.75
N LEU A 33 -5.47 30.23 11.07
CA LEU A 33 -5.26 28.93 11.70
C LEU A 33 -6.59 28.20 11.85
N ASP A 34 -6.67 26.99 11.29
CA ASP A 34 -7.76 26.07 11.59
C ASP A 34 -7.58 25.40 12.97
N GLU A 35 -8.54 24.56 13.35
CA GLU A 35 -8.53 23.87 14.64
C GLU A 35 -7.32 22.92 14.79
N ASP A 36 -6.97 22.18 13.73
CA ASP A 36 -5.84 21.25 13.73
C ASP A 36 -4.50 21.97 13.86
N GLN A 37 -4.35 23.11 13.17
CA GLN A 37 -3.17 23.96 13.22
C GLN A 37 -3.03 24.64 14.59
N MET A 38 -4.13 25.12 15.18
CA MET A 38 -4.12 25.69 16.51
C MET A 38 -3.77 24.64 17.58
N LYS A 39 -4.29 23.41 17.43
CA LYS A 39 -3.95 22.27 18.28
C LYS A 39 -2.46 21.93 18.18
N ALA A 40 -1.94 21.79 16.96
CA ALA A 40 -0.52 21.54 16.72
C ALA A 40 0.39 22.64 17.32
N PHE A 41 -0.01 23.91 17.18
CA PHE A 41 0.73 25.03 17.76
C PHE A 41 0.77 24.96 19.29
N THR A 42 -0.38 24.67 19.92
CA THR A 42 -0.50 24.54 21.37
C THR A 42 0.31 23.35 21.88
N GLU A 43 0.24 22.22 21.20
CA GLU A 43 0.98 21.00 21.56
C GLU A 43 2.50 21.19 21.45
N LEU A 44 3.00 21.90 20.43
CA LEU A 44 4.43 22.25 20.34
C LEU A 44 4.86 23.14 21.50
N ARG A 45 4.03 24.12 21.87
CA ARG A 45 4.33 25.01 23.00
C ARG A 45 4.39 24.22 24.30
N GLU A 46 3.43 23.33 24.55
CA GLU A 46 3.45 22.46 25.73
C GLU A 46 4.66 21.53 25.75
N SER A 47 5.00 20.95 24.59
CA SER A 47 6.16 20.08 24.45
C SER A 47 7.48 20.79 24.76
N LEU A 48 7.62 22.06 24.35
CA LEU A 48 8.77 22.88 24.72
C LEU A 48 8.82 23.15 26.23
N CYS A 49 7.67 23.40 26.87
CA CYS A 49 7.60 23.62 28.30
C CYS A 49 7.87 22.34 29.13
N ARG A 50 7.58 21.16 28.57
CA ARG A 50 7.78 19.85 29.19
C ARG A 50 9.03 19.11 28.70
N ALA A 51 9.89 19.78 27.94
CA ALA A 51 11.08 19.18 27.34
C ALA A 51 11.96 18.50 28.40
N PRO A 52 12.32 17.21 28.22
CA PRO A 52 13.12 16.49 29.20
C PRO A 52 14.58 16.93 29.16
N ALA A 53 15.30 16.67 30.25
CA ALA A 53 16.75 16.85 30.28
C ALA A 53 17.43 15.76 29.41
N LEU A 54 18.13 16.20 28.36
CA LEU A 54 18.95 15.32 27.53
C LEU A 54 20.33 15.10 28.16
N GLY A 55 20.85 13.87 28.05
CA GLY A 55 22.21 13.54 28.44
C GLY A 55 23.23 13.93 27.37
N MET A 56 24.42 14.37 27.79
CA MET A 56 25.54 14.51 26.85
C MET A 56 26.00 13.12 26.39
N PRO A 57 26.34 12.94 25.10
CA PRO A 57 26.89 11.68 24.61
C PRO A 57 28.18 11.29 25.36
N ASP A 58 28.21 10.07 25.89
CA ASP A 58 29.38 9.45 26.50
C ASP A 58 29.90 8.33 25.61
N TYR A 59 30.91 8.61 24.80
CA TYR A 59 31.44 7.66 23.80
C TYR A 59 32.14 6.44 24.41
N THR A 60 32.31 6.38 25.73
CA THR A 60 32.79 5.17 26.42
C THR A 60 31.69 4.12 26.62
N LYS A 61 30.42 4.51 26.40
CA LYS A 61 29.25 3.66 26.58
C LYS A 61 28.54 3.40 25.25
N PRO A 62 27.93 2.21 25.08
CA PRO A 62 27.14 1.92 23.90
C PRO A 62 25.88 2.80 23.85
N PHE A 63 25.45 3.12 22.64
CA PHE A 63 24.19 3.79 22.37
C PHE A 63 23.06 2.77 22.18
N THR A 64 21.83 3.18 22.50
CA THR A 64 20.62 2.43 22.17
C THR A 64 19.61 3.35 21.51
N LEU A 65 19.25 3.06 20.27
CA LEU A 65 18.23 3.77 19.50
C LEU A 65 16.94 2.95 19.53
N TYR A 66 15.88 3.50 20.10
CA TYR A 66 14.54 2.93 20.02
C TYR A 66 13.81 3.56 18.84
N CYS A 67 13.31 2.76 17.91
CA CYS A 67 12.61 3.21 16.71
C CYS A 67 11.17 2.72 16.69
N HIS A 68 10.28 3.58 16.25
CA HIS A 68 8.88 3.28 15.99
C HIS A 68 8.42 4.01 14.73
N GLU A 69 7.46 3.42 14.02
CA GLU A 69 6.75 4.07 12.92
C GLU A 69 5.33 4.32 13.36
N ARG A 70 4.85 5.54 13.16
CA ARG A 70 3.47 5.92 13.41
C ARG A 70 3.05 6.97 12.39
N ASP A 71 1.87 6.81 11.81
CA ASP A 71 1.27 7.78 10.89
C ASP A 71 2.22 8.26 9.78
N ALA A 72 2.98 7.31 9.22
CA ALA A 72 4.02 7.53 8.21
C ALA A 72 5.14 8.49 8.64
N CYS A 73 5.39 8.58 9.94
CA CYS A 73 6.51 9.28 10.54
C CYS A 73 7.44 8.28 11.21
N SER A 74 8.74 8.42 10.95
CA SER A 74 9.77 7.81 11.77
C SER A 74 9.84 8.55 13.10
N LEU A 75 9.88 7.80 14.19
CA LEU A 75 10.00 8.30 15.54
C LEU A 75 11.09 7.50 16.23
N SER A 76 12.04 8.19 16.86
CA SER A 76 13.09 7.51 17.58
C SER A 76 13.67 8.31 18.72
N VAL A 77 14.18 7.59 19.71
CA VAL A 77 14.92 8.16 20.83
C VAL A 77 16.27 7.47 20.94
N LEU A 78 17.34 8.26 20.88
CA LEU A 78 18.69 7.81 21.15
C LEU A 78 18.95 7.92 22.64
N THR A 79 19.45 6.86 23.26
CA THR A 79 19.67 6.78 24.70
C THR A 79 21.02 6.18 25.02
N GLN A 80 21.46 6.40 26.25
CA GLN A 80 22.60 5.71 26.85
C GLN A 80 22.29 5.39 28.32
N VAL A 81 22.81 4.26 28.80
CA VAL A 81 22.63 3.86 30.20
C VAL A 81 23.45 4.77 31.12
N HIS A 82 22.77 5.44 32.04
CA HIS A 82 23.35 6.33 33.04
C HIS A 82 22.78 5.99 34.41
N GLY A 83 23.63 5.52 35.34
CA GLY A 83 23.20 5.16 36.69
C GLY A 83 22.17 4.03 36.73
N GLY A 84 22.22 3.10 35.76
CA GLY A 84 21.32 1.94 35.67
C GLY A 84 20.04 2.17 34.86
N ALA A 85 19.74 3.39 34.42
CA ALA A 85 18.56 3.71 33.60
C ALA A 85 18.94 4.26 32.22
N HIS A 86 18.08 4.04 31.22
CA HIS A 86 18.23 4.67 29.91
C HIS A 86 17.92 6.17 30.00
N ARG A 87 18.92 7.00 29.74
CA ARG A 87 18.76 8.45 29.63
C ARG A 87 18.71 8.86 28.15
N PRO A 88 17.69 9.61 27.71
CA PRO A 88 17.65 10.18 26.37
C PRO A 88 18.83 11.12 26.12
N VAL A 89 19.47 10.96 24.96
CA VAL A 89 20.52 11.82 24.42
C VAL A 89 19.94 12.75 23.36
N ALA A 90 19.03 12.24 22.53
CA ALA A 90 18.30 13.02 21.53
C ALA A 90 17.02 12.30 21.10
N TYR A 91 16.01 13.08 20.73
CA TYR A 91 14.84 12.60 19.99
C TYR A 91 15.00 12.92 18.51
N PHE A 92 14.55 12.02 17.66
CA PHE A 92 14.48 12.25 16.22
C PHE A 92 13.10 11.86 15.71
N SER A 93 12.57 12.70 14.84
CA SER A 93 11.39 12.37 14.05
C SER A 93 11.57 12.88 12.64
N ALA A 94 10.96 12.20 11.68
CA ALA A 94 10.83 12.70 10.32
C ALA A 94 9.69 12.02 9.59
N THR A 95 9.00 12.77 8.74
CA THR A 95 8.02 12.19 7.81
C THR A 95 8.75 11.28 6.83
N LEU A 96 8.19 10.09 6.57
CA LEU A 96 8.66 9.21 5.52
C LEU A 96 8.42 9.85 4.15
N ASP A 97 9.24 9.51 3.16
CA ASP A 97 9.01 9.94 1.79
C ASP A 97 7.71 9.30 1.23
N PRO A 98 7.12 9.85 0.15
CA PRO A 98 5.87 9.33 -0.41
C PRO A 98 5.94 7.85 -0.80
N ALA A 99 7.11 7.39 -1.28
CA ALA A 99 7.29 6.00 -1.67
C ALA A 99 7.23 5.07 -0.44
N ALA A 100 7.92 5.45 0.63
CA ALA A 100 7.92 4.73 1.89
C ALA A 100 6.57 4.81 2.62
N THR A 101 5.88 5.94 2.60
CA THR A 101 4.57 6.15 3.27
C THR A 101 3.51 5.14 2.83
N ALA A 102 3.60 4.71 1.58
CA ALA A 102 2.67 3.77 0.97
C ALA A 102 3.02 2.29 1.19
N LEU A 103 4.14 1.99 1.83
CA LEU A 103 4.46 0.60 2.15
C LEU A 103 3.50 0.07 3.23
N PRO A 104 3.33 -1.26 3.33
CA PRO A 104 2.73 -1.89 4.49
C PRO A 104 3.46 -1.52 5.78
N GLY A 105 2.75 -1.48 6.92
CA GLY A 105 3.29 -1.00 8.20
C GLY A 105 4.65 -1.62 8.59
N CYS A 106 4.82 -2.94 8.43
CA CYS A 106 6.09 -3.61 8.72
C CYS A 106 7.24 -3.12 7.81
N LEU A 107 6.98 -2.84 6.54
CA LEU A 107 7.96 -2.29 5.61
C LEU A 107 8.18 -0.78 5.82
N ARG A 108 7.17 -0.03 6.28
CA ARG A 108 7.36 1.36 6.74
C ARG A 108 8.26 1.42 7.95
N ALA A 109 8.17 0.45 8.87
CA ALA A 109 9.09 0.37 9.99
C ALA A 109 10.55 0.19 9.55
N VAL A 110 10.81 -0.59 8.48
CA VAL A 110 12.15 -0.68 7.88
C VAL A 110 12.63 0.68 7.38
N ALA A 111 11.77 1.39 6.63
CA ALA A 111 12.08 2.72 6.13
C ALA A 111 12.34 3.73 7.28
N ALA A 112 11.52 3.67 8.33
CA ALA A 112 11.65 4.50 9.51
C ALA A 112 12.99 4.27 10.22
N VAL A 113 13.40 3.01 10.41
CA VAL A 113 14.72 2.68 10.98
C VAL A 113 15.85 3.25 10.13
N GLY A 114 15.78 3.11 8.80
CA GLY A 114 16.78 3.67 7.90
C GLY A 114 16.88 5.20 8.00
N GLN A 115 15.75 5.88 8.19
CA GLN A 115 15.71 7.33 8.37
C GLN A 115 16.26 7.74 9.75
N SER A 116 15.81 7.10 10.83
CA SER A 116 16.30 7.34 12.20
C SER A 116 17.80 7.10 12.32
N PHE A 117 18.32 6.04 11.69
CA PHE A 117 19.75 5.77 11.65
C PHE A 117 20.53 6.89 10.96
N SER A 118 20.02 7.40 9.84
CA SER A 118 20.62 8.53 9.12
C SER A 118 20.68 9.79 9.99
N GLN A 119 19.65 10.04 10.80
CA GLN A 119 19.58 11.20 11.70
C GLN A 119 20.52 11.07 12.90
N CYS A 120 20.61 9.89 13.51
CA CYS A 120 21.43 9.69 14.71
C CYS A 120 22.93 9.54 14.40
N ARG A 121 23.30 9.25 13.14
CA ARG A 121 24.69 8.98 12.72
C ARG A 121 25.68 10.06 13.17
N GLY A 122 25.29 11.33 13.08
CA GLY A 122 26.14 12.47 13.49
C GLY A 122 26.42 12.51 15.00
N VAL A 123 25.50 12.00 15.82
CA VAL A 123 25.64 11.94 17.28
C VAL A 123 26.39 10.67 17.72
N VAL A 124 26.13 9.53 17.06
CA VAL A 124 26.74 8.24 17.41
C VAL A 124 28.19 8.14 16.93
N MET A 125 28.56 8.82 15.83
CA MET A 125 29.93 8.88 15.30
C MET A 125 30.61 7.52 15.06
N GLY A 126 29.84 6.47 14.73
CA GLY A 126 30.37 5.13 14.43
C GLY A 126 30.67 4.26 15.66
N TYR A 127 30.36 4.72 16.87
CA TYR A 127 30.44 3.90 18.08
C TYR A 127 29.34 2.83 18.10
N SER A 128 29.44 1.90 19.06
CA SER A 128 28.50 0.80 19.23
C SER A 128 27.07 1.31 19.40
N LEU A 129 26.16 0.81 18.57
CA LEU A 129 24.75 1.17 18.53
C LEU A 129 23.87 -0.08 18.52
N THR A 130 22.99 -0.20 19.50
CA THR A 130 21.89 -1.16 19.46
C THR A 130 20.63 -0.47 18.94
N VAL A 131 20.00 -1.02 17.90
CA VAL A 131 18.74 -0.52 17.35
C VAL A 131 17.60 -1.45 17.78
N MET A 132 16.64 -0.89 18.52
CA MET A 132 15.50 -1.58 19.11
C MET A 132 14.23 -1.24 18.33
N VAL A 133 13.57 -2.26 17.77
CA VAL A 133 12.41 -2.08 16.87
C VAL A 133 11.35 -3.15 17.16
N PRO A 134 10.04 -2.84 17.08
CA PRO A 134 9.00 -3.86 17.30
C PRO A 134 8.92 -4.94 16.20
N HIS A 135 9.48 -4.68 15.02
CA HIS A 135 9.44 -5.55 13.84
C HIS A 135 10.77 -6.27 13.61
N SER A 136 10.71 -7.48 13.05
CA SER A 136 11.88 -8.29 12.67
C SER A 136 12.48 -7.80 11.34
N ILE A 137 13.24 -6.69 11.40
CA ILE A 137 13.81 -6.02 10.22
C ILE A 137 14.72 -6.95 9.39
N GLU A 138 15.53 -7.77 10.03
CA GLU A 138 16.43 -8.71 9.34
C GLU A 138 15.66 -9.70 8.47
N ILE A 139 14.58 -10.28 9.00
CA ILE A 139 13.69 -11.19 8.26
C ILE A 139 13.02 -10.44 7.10
N LEU A 140 12.55 -9.21 7.33
CA LEU A 140 11.90 -8.41 6.29
C LEU A 140 12.84 -8.03 5.14
N LEU A 141 14.11 -7.76 5.41
CA LEU A 141 15.08 -7.44 4.36
C LEU A 141 15.57 -8.68 3.61
N THR A 142 15.64 -9.85 4.28
CA THR A 142 16.19 -11.07 3.68
C THR A 142 15.16 -12.00 3.02
N ARG A 143 13.92 -12.06 3.53
CA ARG A 143 12.91 -13.04 3.10
C ARG A 143 11.74 -12.45 2.32
N THR A 144 11.43 -11.17 2.48
CA THR A 144 10.28 -10.58 1.77
C THR A 144 10.60 -10.49 0.29
N LYS A 145 9.62 -10.76 -0.58
CA LYS A 145 9.73 -10.36 -2.00
C LYS A 145 9.97 -8.86 -2.03
N THR A 146 11.20 -8.46 -2.31
CA THR A 146 11.67 -7.06 -2.19
C THR A 146 11.15 -6.15 -3.30
N GLN A 147 10.17 -6.62 -4.09
CA GLN A 147 9.52 -5.87 -5.16
C GLN A 147 8.93 -4.53 -4.69
N TYR A 148 8.61 -4.39 -3.41
CA TYR A 148 8.02 -3.16 -2.86
C TYR A 148 9.04 -2.08 -2.46
N LEU A 149 10.32 -2.45 -2.33
CA LEU A 149 11.40 -1.51 -2.04
C LEU A 149 12.21 -1.27 -3.32
N THR A 150 12.61 -0.02 -3.57
CA THR A 150 13.52 0.25 -4.70
C THR A 150 14.87 -0.43 -4.44
N GLY A 151 15.55 -0.87 -5.50
CA GLY A 151 16.89 -1.47 -5.38
C GLY A 151 17.91 -0.56 -4.67
N ALA A 152 17.75 0.76 -4.82
CA ALA A 152 18.55 1.75 -4.10
C ALA A 152 18.23 1.77 -2.60
N SER A 153 16.95 1.73 -2.22
CA SER A 153 16.52 1.67 -0.82
C SER A 153 16.98 0.38 -0.14
N LEU A 154 16.85 -0.77 -0.81
CA LEU A 154 17.34 -2.07 -0.31
C LEU A 154 18.83 -2.04 -0.04
N THR A 155 19.62 -1.68 -1.07
CA THR A 155 21.08 -1.57 -0.93
C THR A 155 21.45 -0.63 0.23
N ARG A 156 20.74 0.50 0.37
CA ARG A 156 20.96 1.44 1.46
C ARG A 156 20.68 0.82 2.83
N TYR A 157 19.56 0.12 3.00
CA TYR A 157 19.20 -0.49 4.28
C TYR A 157 20.11 -1.66 4.63
N GLU A 158 20.42 -2.53 3.67
CA GLU A 158 21.36 -3.65 3.85
C GLU A 158 22.74 -3.13 4.27
N THR A 159 23.30 -2.16 3.53
CA THR A 159 24.64 -1.63 3.85
C THR A 159 24.69 -0.85 5.16
N SER A 160 23.65 -0.05 5.45
CA SER A 160 23.67 0.87 6.61
C SER A 160 23.25 0.19 7.91
N ILE A 161 22.39 -0.84 7.85
CA ILE A 161 21.77 -1.44 9.02
C ILE A 161 22.28 -2.87 9.24
N LEU A 162 22.31 -3.72 8.21
CA LEU A 162 22.68 -5.14 8.35
C LEU A 162 24.20 -5.35 8.30
N SER A 163 24.89 -4.68 7.38
CA SER A 163 26.33 -4.86 7.16
C SER A 163 27.22 -3.97 8.04
N ALA A 164 26.62 -3.07 8.83
CA ALA A 164 27.38 -2.13 9.66
C ALA A 164 27.94 -2.83 10.92
N PRO A 165 29.27 -2.89 11.10
CA PRO A 165 29.90 -3.69 12.16
C PRO A 165 29.65 -3.16 13.58
N ASN A 166 29.31 -1.87 13.70
CA ASN A 166 29.02 -1.22 14.97
C ASN A 166 27.53 -1.21 15.31
N VAL A 167 26.68 -1.83 14.49
CA VAL A 167 25.22 -1.84 14.64
C VAL A 167 24.73 -3.23 15.03
N THR A 168 23.86 -3.31 16.02
CA THR A 168 23.19 -4.54 16.43
C THR A 168 21.68 -4.32 16.44
N LEU A 169 20.94 -5.09 15.65
CA LEU A 169 19.48 -5.07 15.67
C LEU A 169 18.94 -5.97 16.77
N LYS A 170 17.93 -5.49 17.50
CA LYS A 170 17.21 -6.25 18.51
C LYS A 170 15.72 -5.89 18.48
N ARG A 171 14.88 -6.85 18.89
CA ARG A 171 13.43 -6.65 18.94
C ARG A 171 13.01 -6.01 20.26
N CYS A 172 12.06 -5.09 20.20
CA CYS A 172 11.40 -4.50 21.36
C CYS A 172 9.93 -4.25 21.05
N THR A 173 9.04 -5.11 21.53
CA THR A 173 7.63 -5.13 21.15
C THR A 173 6.78 -4.08 21.88
N VAL A 174 7.24 -3.59 23.04
CA VAL A 174 6.48 -2.66 23.88
C VAL A 174 7.34 -1.44 24.22
N LEU A 175 7.00 -0.32 23.57
CA LEU A 175 7.54 1.00 23.91
C LEU A 175 6.43 1.82 24.57
N ASN A 176 6.77 2.58 25.60
CA ASN A 176 5.86 3.56 26.18
C ASN A 176 5.61 4.68 25.15
N PRO A 177 4.36 4.96 24.75
CA PRO A 177 4.06 5.96 23.73
C PRO A 177 4.56 7.38 24.07
N ALA A 178 4.66 7.72 25.36
CA ALA A 178 5.07 9.06 25.79
C ALA A 178 6.60 9.27 25.84
N THR A 179 7.38 8.19 25.87
CA THR A 179 8.85 8.27 26.02
C THR A 179 9.63 7.50 24.96
N LEU A 180 8.97 6.61 24.23
CA LEU A 180 9.57 5.56 23.38
C LEU A 180 10.62 4.71 24.09
N LEU A 181 10.55 4.59 25.42
CA LEU A 181 11.38 3.70 26.20
C LEU A 181 10.63 2.40 26.54
N PRO A 182 11.32 1.27 26.75
CA PRO A 182 10.71 0.06 27.25
C PRO A 182 10.02 0.32 28.59
N SER A 183 8.85 -0.28 28.82
CA SER A 183 8.20 -0.24 30.13
C SER A 183 8.82 -1.30 31.05
N ASP A 184 9.16 -0.93 32.28
CA ASP A 184 9.77 -1.83 33.29
C ASP A 184 8.79 -2.89 33.87
N THR A 185 7.58 -3.03 33.33
CA THR A 185 6.59 -3.96 33.86
C THR A 185 7.03 -5.40 33.64
N THR A 186 7.28 -6.08 34.76
CA THR A 186 7.73 -7.47 34.89
C THR A 186 6.82 -8.50 34.20
N GLU A 187 5.62 -8.12 33.79
CA GLU A 187 4.69 -8.94 33.00
C GLU A 187 5.00 -8.96 31.49
N VAL A 188 5.75 -7.97 30.97
CA VAL A 188 6.04 -7.81 29.53
C VAL A 188 7.09 -8.81 29.03
N LYS A 189 7.94 -9.35 29.92
CA LYS A 189 8.90 -10.41 29.57
C LYS A 189 8.25 -11.72 29.09
N LYS A 190 6.94 -11.91 29.28
CA LYS A 190 6.19 -13.08 28.79
C LYS A 190 5.49 -12.87 27.44
N LYS A 191 5.49 -11.65 26.88
CA LYS A 191 4.93 -11.32 25.55
C LYS A 191 6.01 -11.04 24.50
N GLU A 192 7.28 -11.34 24.79
CA GLU A 192 8.35 -11.32 23.78
C GLU A 192 8.14 -12.40 22.70
N ASP A 193 7.35 -13.44 23.00
CA ASP A 193 7.03 -14.57 22.11
C ASP A 193 5.77 -14.41 21.27
N VAL A 194 5.11 -13.23 21.25
CA VAL A 194 4.15 -12.99 20.16
C VAL A 194 4.97 -12.68 18.91
N GLU A 195 5.24 -13.73 18.14
CA GLU A 195 5.62 -13.65 16.74
C GLU A 195 4.57 -12.79 16.03
N ASN A 196 4.81 -11.48 15.94
CA ASN A 196 4.16 -10.69 14.91
C ASN A 196 4.84 -11.16 13.65
N ASP A 197 4.23 -12.12 12.95
CA ASP A 197 4.77 -12.57 11.69
C ASP A 197 4.61 -11.44 10.67
N CYS A 198 5.62 -10.57 10.65
CA CYS A 198 5.68 -9.43 9.77
C CYS A 198 5.70 -9.89 8.31
N LEU A 199 6.06 -11.14 8.01
CA LEU A 199 5.99 -11.69 6.66
C LEU A 199 4.53 -11.94 6.26
N GLU A 200 3.77 -12.67 7.08
CA GLU A 200 2.35 -12.93 6.81
C GLU A 200 1.55 -11.63 6.67
N VAL A 201 1.76 -10.68 7.59
CA VAL A 201 1.08 -9.37 7.54
C VAL A 201 1.47 -8.60 6.27
N THR A 202 2.74 -8.60 5.89
CA THR A 202 3.19 -7.92 4.68
C THR A 202 2.60 -8.57 3.44
N GLU A 203 2.62 -9.91 3.35
CA GLU A 203 2.04 -10.65 2.23
C GLU A 203 0.53 -10.41 2.12
N TRP A 204 -0.19 -10.42 3.24
CA TRP A 204 -1.62 -10.13 3.27
C TRP A 204 -1.92 -8.69 2.81
N CYS A 205 -1.17 -7.70 3.30
CA CYS A 205 -1.38 -6.29 2.94
C CYS A 205 -1.04 -5.97 1.47
N THR A 206 -0.22 -6.78 0.82
CA THR A 206 0.25 -6.52 -0.55
C THR A 206 -0.50 -7.30 -1.62
N LYS A 207 -1.27 -8.33 -1.25
CA LYS A 207 -2.14 -9.04 -2.19
C LYS A 207 -3.37 -8.19 -2.53
N LEU A 208 -3.77 -8.22 -3.80
CA LEU A 208 -5.05 -7.64 -4.25
C LEU A 208 -6.25 -8.43 -3.72
N ARG A 209 -6.04 -9.73 -3.47
CA ARG A 209 -7.06 -10.68 -3.05
C ARG A 209 -6.38 -11.85 -2.33
N PRO A 210 -6.90 -12.37 -1.20
CA PRO A 210 -6.23 -13.42 -0.43
C PRO A 210 -6.01 -14.74 -1.18
N ASP A 211 -6.97 -15.12 -2.03
CA ASP A 211 -7.03 -16.38 -2.76
C ASP A 211 -6.47 -16.32 -4.18
N ILE A 212 -5.98 -15.17 -4.64
CA ILE A 212 -5.38 -15.06 -5.97
C ILE A 212 -4.09 -15.88 -6.06
N ARG A 213 -3.95 -16.65 -7.14
CA ARG A 213 -2.78 -17.50 -7.40
C ARG A 213 -2.08 -17.06 -8.68
N ASP A 214 -0.76 -17.26 -8.72
CA ASP A 214 0.08 -17.06 -9.91
C ASP A 214 0.20 -18.32 -10.79
N THR A 215 -0.50 -19.38 -10.40
CA THR A 215 -0.52 -20.71 -11.02
C THR A 215 -1.95 -21.19 -11.23
N GLN A 216 -2.16 -21.99 -12.26
CA GLN A 216 -3.46 -22.52 -12.66
C GLN A 216 -4.18 -23.22 -11.49
N LEU A 217 -5.50 -22.99 -11.35
CA LEU A 217 -6.34 -23.70 -10.38
C LEU A 217 -6.49 -25.19 -10.75
N GLU A 218 -6.67 -26.07 -9.77
CA GLU A 218 -6.91 -27.50 -10.03
C GLU A 218 -8.31 -27.74 -10.63
N GLU A 219 -9.31 -27.06 -10.06
CA GLU A 219 -10.70 -27.14 -10.48
C GLU A 219 -11.12 -25.82 -11.12
N ASN A 220 -10.96 -25.74 -12.45
CA ASN A 220 -11.43 -24.60 -13.23
C ASN A 220 -12.82 -24.86 -13.77
N GLU A 221 -13.75 -23.96 -13.51
CA GLU A 221 -15.01 -23.88 -14.27
C GLU A 221 -14.76 -23.26 -15.64
N GLN A 222 -13.76 -22.38 -15.73
CA GLN A 222 -13.39 -21.71 -16.97
C GLN A 222 -11.89 -21.46 -17.08
N ILE A 223 -11.32 -21.68 -18.27
CA ILE A 223 -9.95 -21.26 -18.60
C ILE A 223 -10.04 -20.25 -19.73
N VAL A 224 -9.46 -19.08 -19.49
CA VAL A 224 -9.54 -17.93 -20.39
C VAL A 224 -8.13 -17.51 -20.79
N PHE A 225 -7.95 -17.18 -22.05
CA PHE A 225 -6.75 -16.59 -22.63
C PHE A 225 -7.08 -15.16 -23.03
N VAL A 226 -6.27 -14.21 -22.57
CA VAL A 226 -6.43 -12.79 -22.88
C VAL A 226 -5.24 -12.29 -23.67
N ASP A 227 -5.53 -11.43 -24.65
CA ASP A 227 -4.51 -10.75 -25.44
C ASP A 227 -5.00 -9.36 -25.88
N GLY A 228 -4.06 -8.42 -25.97
CA GLY A 228 -4.27 -7.04 -26.35
C GLY A 228 -3.34 -6.63 -27.50
N SER A 229 -3.92 -6.33 -28.66
CA SER A 229 -3.16 -5.95 -29.84
C SER A 229 -3.25 -4.47 -30.14
N CYS A 230 -2.16 -3.88 -30.64
CA CYS A 230 -2.14 -2.51 -31.16
C CYS A 230 -1.34 -2.46 -32.46
N LEU A 231 -2.01 -2.15 -33.57
CA LEU A 231 -1.48 -2.23 -34.93
C LEU A 231 -1.87 -1.00 -35.75
N ARG A 232 -1.10 -0.71 -36.80
CA ARG A 232 -1.48 0.30 -37.79
C ARG A 232 -2.36 -0.34 -38.85
N ASP A 233 -3.47 0.33 -39.18
CA ASP A 233 -4.31 -0.06 -40.31
C ASP A 233 -3.66 0.27 -41.66
N SER A 234 -4.33 -0.11 -42.74
CA SER A 234 -3.89 0.18 -44.12
C SER A 234 -3.79 1.68 -44.45
N THR A 235 -4.40 2.54 -43.64
CA THR A 235 -4.33 4.01 -43.75
C THR A 235 -3.21 4.62 -42.89
N GLY A 236 -2.46 3.78 -42.14
CA GLY A 236 -1.39 4.20 -41.23
C GLY A 236 -1.88 4.63 -39.84
N THR A 237 -3.18 4.57 -39.57
CA THR A 237 -3.78 4.97 -38.29
C THR A 237 -3.60 3.85 -37.27
N LEU A 238 -3.16 4.21 -36.06
CA LEU A 238 -2.98 3.22 -34.99
C LEU A 238 -4.34 2.84 -34.41
N ARG A 239 -4.58 1.54 -34.25
CA ARG A 239 -5.79 0.97 -33.65
C ARG A 239 -5.38 -0.03 -32.59
N ALA A 240 -6.23 -0.18 -31.59
CA ALA A 240 -6.08 -1.21 -30.57
C ALA A 240 -7.33 -2.08 -30.50
N GLY A 241 -7.18 -3.28 -29.96
CA GLY A 241 -8.26 -4.24 -29.78
C GLY A 241 -7.82 -5.33 -28.82
N TYR A 242 -8.80 -6.02 -28.26
CA TYR A 242 -8.57 -7.07 -27.28
C TYR A 242 -9.38 -8.31 -27.63
N ALA A 243 -8.94 -9.44 -27.07
CA ALA A 243 -9.67 -10.69 -27.12
C ALA A 243 -9.67 -11.39 -25.76
N VAL A 244 -10.79 -12.05 -25.48
CA VAL A 244 -11.03 -12.93 -24.35
C VAL A 244 -11.53 -14.24 -24.93
N CYS A 245 -10.68 -15.26 -24.90
CA CYS A 245 -10.93 -16.51 -25.60
C CYS A 245 -10.84 -17.71 -24.66
N THR A 246 -11.60 -18.74 -24.96
CA THR A 246 -11.31 -20.11 -24.51
C THR A 246 -10.55 -20.83 -25.60
N ILE A 247 -10.03 -22.03 -25.32
CA ILE A 247 -9.45 -22.90 -26.34
C ILE A 247 -10.46 -23.25 -27.46
N THR A 248 -11.75 -23.27 -27.15
CA THR A 248 -12.81 -23.69 -28.05
C THR A 248 -13.42 -22.56 -28.86
N GLY A 249 -13.16 -21.30 -28.47
CA GLY A 249 -13.72 -20.15 -29.17
C GLY A 249 -13.66 -18.85 -28.37
N THR A 250 -14.02 -17.76 -29.05
CA THR A 250 -14.03 -16.40 -28.49
C THR A 250 -15.24 -16.17 -27.60
N LEU A 251 -15.01 -15.72 -26.36
CA LEU A 251 -16.06 -15.29 -25.44
C LEU A 251 -16.45 -13.84 -25.70
N GLU A 252 -15.44 -12.98 -25.80
CA GLU A 252 -15.59 -11.56 -26.06
C GLU A 252 -14.38 -11.04 -26.82
N ALA A 253 -14.58 -10.21 -27.85
CA ALA A 253 -13.50 -9.50 -28.51
C ALA A 253 -14.02 -8.22 -29.15
N SER A 254 -13.24 -7.15 -29.05
CA SER A 254 -13.63 -5.87 -29.63
C SER A 254 -12.43 -4.97 -29.93
N TRP A 255 -12.63 -4.06 -30.87
CA TRP A 255 -11.72 -2.94 -31.11
C TRP A 255 -11.95 -1.82 -30.09
N LEU A 256 -10.89 -1.12 -29.73
CA LEU A 256 -10.90 -0.08 -28.72
C LEU A 256 -10.78 1.30 -29.38
N ARG A 257 -11.81 2.14 -29.18
CA ARG A 257 -11.85 3.52 -29.68
C ARG A 257 -10.99 4.44 -28.82
N GLY A 258 -10.15 5.28 -29.43
CA GLY A 258 -9.30 6.21 -28.68
C GLY A 258 -8.16 5.56 -27.90
N VAL A 259 -7.94 4.25 -28.05
CA VAL A 259 -6.83 3.52 -27.42
C VAL A 259 -5.75 3.24 -28.46
N TYR A 260 -4.52 3.59 -28.10
CA TYR A 260 -3.35 3.60 -28.99
C TYR A 260 -2.14 2.88 -28.38
N SER A 261 -2.38 1.94 -27.44
CA SER A 261 -1.32 1.23 -26.72
C SER A 261 -1.67 -0.23 -26.51
N ALA A 262 -0.74 -1.13 -26.86
CA ALA A 262 -0.87 -2.56 -26.62
C ALA A 262 -1.02 -2.85 -25.12
N GLN A 263 -0.24 -2.19 -24.26
CA GLN A 263 -0.34 -2.36 -22.81
C GLN A 263 -1.73 -2.02 -22.26
N VAL A 264 -2.39 -0.99 -22.82
CA VAL A 264 -3.76 -0.64 -22.41
C VAL A 264 -4.75 -1.69 -22.92
N ALA A 265 -4.56 -2.17 -24.15
CA ALA A 265 -5.39 -3.25 -24.70
C ALA A 265 -5.31 -4.52 -23.84
N GLU A 266 -4.11 -4.89 -23.37
CA GLU A 266 -3.90 -6.02 -22.44
C GLU A 266 -4.68 -5.84 -21.13
N LEU A 267 -4.60 -4.65 -20.52
CA LEU A 267 -5.34 -4.36 -19.29
C LEU A 267 -6.85 -4.45 -19.50
N VAL A 268 -7.33 -3.95 -20.64
CA VAL A 268 -8.75 -4.06 -20.99
C VAL A 268 -9.13 -5.51 -21.20
N ALA A 269 -8.33 -6.30 -21.94
CA ALA A 269 -8.56 -7.73 -22.15
C ALA A 269 -8.74 -8.47 -20.81
N PHE A 270 -7.82 -8.23 -19.87
CA PHE A 270 -7.86 -8.82 -18.54
C PHE A 270 -9.10 -8.37 -17.75
N THR A 271 -9.38 -7.07 -17.75
CA THR A 271 -10.54 -6.51 -17.06
C THR A 271 -11.83 -7.13 -17.59
N ARG A 272 -11.96 -7.30 -18.91
CA ARG A 272 -13.12 -7.93 -19.54
C ARG A 272 -13.20 -9.42 -19.24
N ALA A 273 -12.08 -10.14 -19.20
CA ALA A 273 -12.06 -11.53 -18.77
C ALA A 273 -12.61 -11.73 -17.35
N CYS A 274 -12.28 -10.83 -16.42
CA CYS A 274 -12.85 -10.86 -15.07
C CYS A 274 -14.37 -10.64 -15.06
N HIS A 275 -14.89 -9.76 -15.92
CA HIS A 275 -16.34 -9.53 -16.04
C HIS A 275 -17.07 -10.71 -16.66
N VAL A 276 -16.52 -11.29 -17.73
CA VAL A 276 -17.10 -12.47 -18.40
C VAL A 276 -17.10 -13.69 -17.48
N SER A 277 -16.11 -13.78 -16.59
CA SER A 277 -15.93 -14.88 -15.64
C SER A 277 -16.50 -14.56 -14.25
N ALA A 278 -17.43 -13.61 -14.15
CA ALA A 278 -18.00 -13.21 -12.87
C ALA A 278 -18.70 -14.40 -12.18
N ARG A 279 -18.44 -14.58 -10.88
CA ARG A 279 -18.92 -15.69 -10.05
C ARG A 279 -18.49 -17.09 -10.50
N LEU A 280 -17.42 -17.20 -11.29
CA LEU A 280 -16.83 -18.47 -11.68
C LEU A 280 -15.46 -18.68 -11.06
N ARG A 281 -15.03 -19.94 -10.99
CA ARG A 281 -13.65 -20.32 -10.66
C ARG A 281 -12.82 -20.35 -11.95
N VAL A 282 -11.97 -19.34 -12.15
CA VAL A 282 -11.32 -19.07 -13.43
C VAL A 282 -9.79 -19.03 -13.33
N THR A 283 -9.12 -19.63 -14.31
CA THR A 283 -7.71 -19.31 -14.61
C THR A 283 -7.64 -18.42 -15.86
N ILE A 284 -7.05 -17.24 -15.71
CA ILE A 284 -6.80 -16.29 -16.79
C ILE A 284 -5.32 -16.37 -17.18
N TYR A 285 -5.05 -16.73 -18.43
CA TYR A 285 -3.73 -16.73 -19.02
C TYR A 285 -3.44 -15.41 -19.72
N THR A 286 -2.30 -14.80 -19.42
CA THR A 286 -1.79 -13.61 -20.08
C THR A 286 -0.29 -13.76 -20.38
N ASP A 287 0.16 -13.23 -21.52
CA ASP A 287 1.58 -13.09 -21.83
C ASP A 287 2.12 -11.68 -21.50
N SER A 288 1.25 -10.79 -21.02
CA SER A 288 1.58 -9.43 -20.60
C SER A 288 2.32 -9.42 -19.26
N GLN A 289 3.62 -9.12 -19.31
CA GLN A 289 4.44 -8.83 -18.13
C GLN A 289 3.87 -7.69 -17.28
N TYR A 290 3.25 -6.71 -17.94
CA TYR A 290 2.72 -5.53 -17.28
C TYR A 290 1.42 -5.85 -16.52
N GLY A 291 0.50 -6.59 -17.15
CA GLY A 291 -0.71 -7.10 -16.49
C GLY A 291 -0.35 -7.96 -15.27
N PHE A 292 0.53 -8.93 -15.48
CA PHE A 292 1.02 -9.81 -14.42
C PHE A 292 1.67 -9.03 -13.26
N GLY A 293 2.50 -8.04 -13.56
CA GLY A 293 3.15 -7.20 -12.56
C GLY A 293 2.18 -6.31 -11.76
N ILE A 294 1.04 -5.92 -12.34
CA ILE A 294 0.00 -5.17 -11.61
C ILE A 294 -0.69 -6.09 -10.61
N VAL A 295 -1.12 -7.27 -11.05
CA VAL A 295 -1.93 -8.17 -10.25
C VAL A 295 -1.12 -8.83 -9.12
N ASN A 296 0.08 -9.31 -9.45
CA ASN A 296 0.94 -10.05 -8.52
C ASN A 296 2.05 -9.21 -7.87
N GLY A 297 2.15 -7.92 -8.22
CA GLY A 297 3.22 -7.04 -7.78
C GLY A 297 2.72 -5.73 -7.17
N PHE A 298 2.55 -4.71 -8.01
CA PHE A 298 2.47 -3.31 -7.58
C PHE A 298 1.06 -2.73 -7.50
N GLY A 299 0.02 -3.43 -7.98
CA GLY A 299 -1.34 -2.87 -8.08
C GLY A 299 -1.89 -2.42 -6.73
N GLN A 300 -1.73 -3.24 -5.69
CA GLN A 300 -2.15 -2.92 -4.32
C GLN A 300 -1.39 -1.72 -3.76
N LEU A 301 -0.09 -1.63 -4.03
CA LEU A 301 0.76 -0.52 -3.61
C LEU A 301 0.33 0.79 -4.28
N TRP A 302 0.04 0.76 -5.58
CA TRP A 302 -0.47 1.94 -6.29
C TRP A 302 -1.85 2.37 -5.78
N SER A 303 -2.72 1.43 -5.44
CA SER A 303 -3.99 1.73 -4.79
C SER A 303 -3.79 2.48 -3.47
N GLN A 304 -2.88 2.01 -2.62
CA GLN A 304 -2.52 2.67 -1.35
C GLN A 304 -1.89 4.06 -1.54
N ARG A 305 -1.26 4.33 -2.69
CA ARG A 305 -0.70 5.64 -3.08
C ARG A 305 -1.72 6.59 -3.69
N GLY A 306 -2.97 6.18 -3.87
CA GLY A 306 -3.92 6.95 -4.67
C GLY A 306 -3.54 7.02 -6.15
N PHE A 307 -2.85 5.99 -6.67
CA PHE A 307 -2.36 5.88 -8.05
C PHE A 307 -1.37 6.99 -8.44
N LEU A 308 -0.49 7.35 -7.50
CA LEU A 308 0.61 8.28 -7.72
C LEU A 308 1.97 7.56 -7.74
N THR A 309 2.89 8.06 -8.55
CA THR A 309 4.29 7.66 -8.60
C THR A 309 5.05 8.23 -7.40
N ASP A 310 6.29 7.78 -7.19
CA ASP A 310 7.18 8.32 -6.13
C ASP A 310 7.45 9.83 -6.28
N THR A 311 7.30 10.36 -7.50
CA THR A 311 7.44 11.80 -7.81
C THR A 311 6.14 12.58 -7.60
N GLY A 312 5.07 11.94 -7.14
CA GLY A 312 3.74 12.54 -6.97
C GLY A 312 2.96 12.74 -8.27
N SER A 313 3.44 12.22 -9.39
CA SER A 313 2.74 12.28 -10.67
C SER A 313 1.75 11.12 -10.79
N PRO A 314 0.63 11.25 -11.52
CA PRO A 314 -0.27 10.13 -11.74
C PRO A 314 0.43 8.93 -12.40
N VAL A 315 0.12 7.73 -11.94
CA VAL A 315 0.56 6.49 -12.59
C VAL A 315 -0.02 6.42 -13.99
N ARG A 316 0.81 6.09 -14.97
CA ARG A 316 0.39 5.92 -16.35
C ARG A 316 -0.73 4.87 -16.43
N ASN A 317 -1.82 5.19 -17.13
CA ASN A 317 -3.03 4.36 -17.24
C ASN A 317 -3.75 4.09 -15.89
N GLY A 318 -3.59 4.96 -14.89
CA GLY A 318 -4.14 4.77 -13.54
C GLY A 318 -5.64 4.40 -13.50
N GLU A 319 -6.48 5.02 -14.33
CA GLU A 319 -7.91 4.69 -14.41
C GLU A 319 -8.17 3.25 -14.88
N ARG A 320 -7.41 2.75 -15.86
CA ARG A 320 -7.53 1.37 -16.34
C ARG A 320 -7.09 0.35 -15.29
N ILE A 321 -6.07 0.72 -14.52
CA ILE A 321 -5.60 -0.10 -13.42
C ILE A 321 -6.69 -0.15 -12.32
N LYS A 322 -7.31 0.98 -11.97
CA LYS A 322 -8.46 1.00 -11.03
C LYS A 322 -9.60 0.08 -11.50
N GLU A 323 -10.00 0.18 -12.76
CA GLU A 323 -11.03 -0.69 -13.36
C GLU A 323 -10.67 -2.17 -13.19
N LEU A 324 -9.42 -2.54 -13.46
CA LEU A 324 -8.91 -3.89 -13.29
C LEU A 324 -8.96 -4.35 -11.82
N LEU A 325 -8.53 -3.52 -10.87
CA LEU A 325 -8.58 -3.84 -9.43
C LEU A 325 -10.00 -4.16 -8.95
N TYR A 326 -11.00 -3.41 -9.44
CA TYR A 326 -12.41 -3.70 -9.13
C TYR A 326 -12.88 -4.99 -9.81
N ALA A 327 -12.52 -5.21 -11.07
CA ALA A 327 -12.95 -6.36 -11.83
C ALA A 327 -12.41 -7.69 -11.27
N ILE A 328 -11.19 -7.70 -10.72
CA ILE A 328 -10.56 -8.88 -10.09
C ILE A 328 -11.39 -9.45 -8.92
N GLN A 329 -12.25 -8.63 -8.31
CA GLN A 329 -13.13 -9.07 -7.23
C GLN A 329 -14.40 -9.79 -7.72
N LEU A 330 -14.68 -9.79 -9.03
CA LEU A 330 -15.91 -10.36 -9.60
C LEU A 330 -15.94 -11.90 -9.68
N PRO A 331 -14.86 -12.60 -10.07
CA PRO A 331 -14.83 -14.07 -10.07
C PRO A 331 -14.95 -14.66 -8.66
N GLU A 332 -15.42 -15.90 -8.53
CA GLU A 332 -15.50 -16.58 -7.23
C GLU A 332 -14.13 -17.05 -6.74
N GLU A 333 -13.28 -17.56 -7.64
CA GLU A 333 -11.86 -17.83 -7.41
C GLU A 333 -11.10 -17.45 -8.68
N ILE A 334 -9.90 -16.88 -8.54
CA ILE A 334 -9.11 -16.42 -9.69
C ILE A 334 -7.64 -16.82 -9.58
N ALA A 335 -7.11 -17.38 -10.66
CA ALA A 335 -5.68 -17.48 -10.89
C ALA A 335 -5.26 -16.66 -12.11
N GLU A 336 -4.18 -15.91 -11.99
CA GLU A 336 -3.49 -15.32 -13.13
C GLU A 336 -2.26 -16.15 -13.45
N ALA A 337 -2.29 -16.86 -14.58
CA ALA A 337 -1.19 -17.69 -15.02
C ALA A 337 -0.43 -17.02 -16.17
N LYS A 338 0.87 -16.89 -16.02
CA LYS A 338 1.71 -16.31 -17.07
C LYS A 338 2.05 -17.32 -18.14
N CYS A 339 1.81 -16.98 -19.40
CA CYS A 339 2.28 -17.75 -20.55
C CYS A 339 3.38 -17.00 -21.31
N SER A 340 4.16 -17.74 -22.07
CA SER A 340 5.23 -17.17 -22.89
C SER A 340 4.67 -16.79 -24.26
N ALA A 341 4.86 -15.53 -24.65
CA ALA A 341 4.42 -15.02 -25.95
C ALA A 341 5.10 -15.77 -27.12
N HIS A 342 4.33 -16.00 -28.19
CA HIS A 342 4.83 -16.41 -29.51
C HIS A 342 5.62 -17.74 -29.57
N LEU A 343 5.35 -18.69 -28.67
CA LEU A 343 5.87 -20.05 -28.82
C LEU A 343 5.11 -20.81 -29.91
N LYS A 344 5.85 -21.55 -30.75
CA LYS A 344 5.29 -22.50 -31.74
C LYS A 344 5.01 -23.89 -31.14
N SER A 345 4.94 -24.00 -29.83
CA SER A 345 4.68 -25.27 -29.17
C SER A 345 3.20 -25.66 -29.31
N GLN A 346 2.93 -26.96 -29.27
CA GLN A 346 1.58 -27.52 -29.43
C GLN A 346 0.90 -27.84 -28.10
N ASP A 347 1.44 -27.33 -26.98
CA ASP A 347 0.75 -27.41 -25.71
C ASP A 347 -0.52 -26.57 -25.72
N TYR A 348 -1.48 -26.98 -24.91
CA TYR A 348 -2.78 -26.36 -24.80
C TYR A 348 -2.70 -24.84 -24.53
N VAL A 349 -1.77 -24.41 -23.68
CA VAL A 349 -1.61 -23.00 -23.31
C VAL A 349 -1.13 -22.18 -24.50
N SER A 350 -0.14 -22.67 -25.24
CA SER A 350 0.38 -21.97 -26.42
C SER A 350 -0.63 -21.92 -27.57
N LEU A 351 -1.45 -22.95 -27.74
CA LEU A 351 -2.56 -22.93 -28.70
C LEU A 351 -3.63 -21.90 -28.32
N GLY A 352 -4.02 -21.85 -27.04
CA GLY A 352 -4.98 -20.86 -26.53
C GLY A 352 -4.47 -19.42 -26.65
N ASN A 353 -3.21 -19.17 -26.26
CA ASN A 353 -2.58 -17.86 -26.40
C ASN A 353 -2.47 -17.44 -27.86
N GLY A 354 -2.02 -18.35 -28.73
CA GLY A 354 -1.92 -18.09 -30.17
C GLY A 354 -3.28 -17.82 -30.83
N TYR A 355 -4.36 -18.41 -30.31
CA TYR A 355 -5.71 -18.09 -30.75
C TYR A 355 -6.16 -16.70 -30.27
N GLY A 356 -5.89 -16.35 -29.00
CA GLY A 356 -6.11 -15.00 -28.46
C GLY A 356 -5.44 -13.90 -29.29
N ASP A 357 -4.13 -14.05 -29.58
CA ASP A 357 -3.36 -13.12 -30.42
C ASP A 357 -3.96 -12.95 -31.82
N GLN A 358 -4.40 -14.04 -32.45
CA GLN A 358 -5.05 -13.97 -33.77
C GLN A 358 -6.36 -13.19 -33.72
N VAL A 359 -7.21 -13.46 -32.72
CA VAL A 359 -8.51 -12.80 -32.56
C VAL A 359 -8.32 -11.31 -32.24
N ALA A 360 -7.42 -10.96 -31.31
CA ALA A 360 -7.16 -9.58 -30.95
C ALA A 360 -6.66 -8.78 -32.15
N ARG A 361 -5.69 -9.32 -32.92
CA ARG A 361 -5.20 -8.72 -34.17
C ARG A 361 -6.31 -8.55 -35.20
N PHE A 362 -7.15 -9.58 -35.38
CA PHE A 362 -8.26 -9.55 -36.33
C PHE A 362 -9.29 -8.47 -35.98
N CYS A 363 -9.67 -8.34 -34.70
CA CYS A 363 -10.56 -7.29 -34.23
C CYS A 363 -9.97 -5.88 -34.41
N THR A 364 -8.68 -5.72 -34.11
CA THR A 364 -7.95 -4.45 -34.27
C THR A 364 -7.93 -3.97 -35.72
N LEU A 365 -7.61 -4.86 -36.67
CA LEU A 365 -7.50 -4.49 -38.09
C LEU A 365 -8.86 -4.23 -38.73
N ASN A 366 -9.88 -5.01 -38.37
CA ASN A 366 -11.19 -4.95 -39.00
C ASN A 366 -12.23 -4.09 -38.24
N CYS A 367 -11.88 -3.50 -37.09
CA CYS A 367 -12.80 -2.76 -36.22
C CYS A 367 -14.08 -3.53 -35.86
N ILE A 368 -13.93 -4.81 -35.54
CA ILE A 368 -15.06 -5.69 -35.22
C ILE A 368 -15.35 -5.63 -33.71
N SER A 369 -16.63 -5.58 -33.34
CA SER A 369 -17.12 -5.69 -31.96
C SER A 369 -18.09 -6.85 -31.85
N SER A 370 -17.88 -7.79 -30.92
CA SER A 370 -18.65 -9.04 -30.88
C SER A 370 -20.05 -8.96 -30.25
N LYS A 371 -20.50 -7.80 -29.75
CA LYS A 371 -21.90 -7.49 -29.33
C LYS A 371 -22.04 -6.00 -28.98
N ASP A 372 -23.29 -5.55 -28.82
CA ASP A 372 -23.72 -4.15 -28.63
C ASP A 372 -22.89 -3.32 -27.63
N LYS A 373 -22.58 -2.09 -28.07
CA LYS A 373 -21.94 -0.96 -27.39
C LYS A 373 -21.47 -1.18 -25.94
N TRP A 374 -20.19 -1.48 -25.77
CA TRP A 374 -19.40 -0.86 -24.70
C TRP A 374 -18.81 0.44 -25.28
N GLU A 375 -19.39 1.58 -24.92
CA GLU A 375 -18.78 2.88 -25.20
C GLU A 375 -17.75 3.16 -24.09
N LEU A 376 -16.49 3.32 -24.48
CA LEU A 376 -15.44 3.87 -23.63
C LEU A 376 -15.90 5.26 -23.19
N LEU A 377 -15.91 5.54 -21.88
CA LEU A 377 -16.13 6.89 -21.39
C LEU A 377 -15.13 7.83 -22.09
N PRO A 378 -15.59 8.91 -22.74
CA PRO A 378 -14.71 9.81 -23.46
C PRO A 378 -13.76 10.51 -22.48
N GLU A 379 -12.48 10.58 -22.88
CA GLU A 379 -11.51 11.50 -22.29
C GLU A 379 -11.85 12.90 -22.79
N GLU A 380 -12.65 13.69 -22.05
CA GLU A 380 -12.57 15.15 -22.06
C GLU A 380 -13.42 15.80 -20.94
N ASP A 381 -12.85 16.86 -20.38
CA ASP A 381 -13.32 17.79 -19.35
C ASP A 381 -13.40 17.32 -17.89
N THR A 382 -12.24 17.49 -17.24
CA THR A 382 -12.09 18.00 -15.87
C THR A 382 -13.15 19.04 -15.50
N THR A 383 -14.26 18.57 -14.94
CA THR A 383 -14.81 19.17 -13.74
C THR A 383 -15.02 18.06 -12.73
N CYS A 384 -14.37 18.23 -11.58
CA CYS A 384 -14.49 17.37 -10.42
C CYS A 384 -15.96 17.34 -9.98
N THR A 385 -16.71 16.35 -10.45
CA THR A 385 -17.85 15.84 -9.70
C THR A 385 -17.30 14.68 -8.90
N SER A 386 -17.03 14.97 -7.63
CA SER A 386 -16.81 13.97 -6.60
C SER A 386 -18.00 13.00 -6.63
N PHE A 387 -17.86 11.89 -7.34
CA PHE A 387 -18.70 10.72 -7.10
C PHE A 387 -18.23 10.18 -5.75
N ALA A 388 -18.92 10.65 -4.72
CA ALA A 388 -18.82 10.11 -3.38
C ALA A 388 -18.93 8.59 -3.51
N LEU A 389 -18.01 7.89 -2.84
CA LEU A 389 -18.34 6.59 -2.29
C LEU A 389 -19.76 6.71 -1.73
N ASN A 390 -20.67 5.80 -2.08
CA ASN A 390 -21.89 5.62 -1.29
C ASN A 390 -21.46 5.08 0.08
N VAL A 391 -20.88 5.97 0.88
CA VAL A 391 -20.94 5.97 2.32
C VAL A 391 -22.42 6.22 2.61
N VAL A 392 -22.98 5.40 3.48
CA VAL A 392 -24.37 5.54 3.91
C VAL A 392 -24.51 6.92 4.57
N ASP A 393 -25.07 7.90 3.85
CA ASP A 393 -25.03 9.31 4.24
C ASP A 393 -26.31 9.78 4.95
N THR A 394 -27.28 8.89 5.21
CA THR A 394 -28.47 9.25 5.97
C THR A 394 -28.75 8.33 7.15
N LEU A 395 -29.15 8.94 8.27
CA LEU A 395 -29.51 8.24 9.51
C LEU A 395 -30.73 7.31 9.30
N GLU A 396 -31.56 7.57 8.29
CA GLU A 396 -32.73 6.75 7.91
C GLU A 396 -32.35 5.46 7.19
N GLU A 397 -31.30 5.47 6.36
CA GLU A 397 -30.79 4.26 5.69
C GLU A 397 -30.15 3.29 6.68
N PHE A 398 -29.43 3.80 7.69
CA PHE A 398 -28.92 2.99 8.79
C PHE A 398 -30.03 2.31 9.59
N LYS A 399 -31.14 3.02 9.86
CA LYS A 399 -32.31 2.42 10.52
C LYS A 399 -32.92 1.31 9.68
N THR A 400 -33.01 1.50 8.36
CA THR A 400 -33.55 0.49 7.44
C THR A 400 -32.65 -0.74 7.35
N LEU A 401 -31.33 -0.56 7.35
CA LEU A 401 -30.38 -1.67 7.36
C LEU A 401 -30.45 -2.45 8.68
N GLN A 402 -30.53 -1.77 9.81
CA GLN A 402 -30.61 -2.43 11.12
C GLN A 402 -31.98 -3.06 11.38
N SER A 403 -33.07 -2.51 10.87
CA SER A 403 -34.41 -3.09 11.03
C SER A 403 -34.51 -4.46 10.35
N ASN A 404 -33.87 -4.61 9.19
CA ASN A 404 -33.82 -5.85 8.39
C ASN A 404 -32.89 -6.95 8.95
N VAL A 405 -32.22 -6.73 10.09
CA VAL A 405 -31.35 -7.73 10.72
C VAL A 405 -32.14 -8.64 11.67
N ASP A 406 -31.89 -9.95 11.55
CA ASP A 406 -32.48 -10.99 12.37
C ASP A 406 -32.28 -10.79 13.88
N LYS A 407 -33.26 -11.24 14.68
CA LYS A 407 -33.28 -11.07 16.14
C LYS A 407 -32.06 -11.69 16.83
N GLU A 408 -31.51 -12.78 16.31
CA GLU A 408 -30.30 -13.43 16.86
C GLU A 408 -29.04 -12.57 16.70
N LYS A 409 -28.90 -11.87 15.57
CA LYS A 409 -27.78 -10.93 15.35
C LYS A 409 -27.90 -9.69 16.22
N LYS A 410 -29.11 -9.20 16.48
CA LYS A 410 -29.34 -8.09 17.43
C LYS A 410 -28.98 -8.47 18.87
N GLN A 411 -29.24 -9.71 19.29
CA GLN A 411 -28.79 -10.22 20.60
C GLN A 411 -27.26 -10.33 20.70
N SER A 412 -26.58 -10.65 19.59
CA SER A 412 -25.11 -10.61 19.50
C SER A 412 -24.58 -9.19 19.71
N TRP A 413 -25.21 -8.16 19.16
CA TRP A 413 -24.81 -6.77 19.33
C TRP A 413 -24.88 -6.30 20.80
N SER A 414 -25.91 -6.73 21.55
CA SER A 414 -25.97 -6.46 23.00
C SER A 414 -24.81 -7.10 23.77
N LYS A 415 -24.32 -8.26 23.33
CA LYS A 415 -23.15 -8.92 23.95
C LYS A 415 -21.83 -8.22 23.60
N MET A 416 -21.79 -7.47 22.50
CA MET A 416 -20.63 -6.70 22.02
C MET A 416 -20.60 -5.25 22.55
N LYS A 417 -21.37 -4.93 23.59
CA LYS A 417 -21.51 -3.57 24.15
C LYS A 417 -22.09 -2.53 23.17
N CYS A 418 -22.94 -2.96 22.23
CA CYS A 418 -23.76 -2.02 21.47
C CYS A 418 -25.06 -1.74 22.22
N ALA A 419 -25.44 -0.47 22.35
CA ALA A 419 -26.69 -0.04 22.95
C ALA A 419 -27.65 0.52 21.89
N GLN A 420 -28.94 0.31 22.10
CA GLN A 420 -29.98 0.88 21.26
C GLN A 420 -30.36 2.27 21.80
N ARG A 421 -30.23 3.31 20.98
CA ARG A 421 -30.69 4.66 21.30
C ARG A 421 -32.21 4.78 21.24
N GLN A 422 -32.73 5.89 21.78
CA GLN A 422 -34.16 6.24 21.77
C GLN A 422 -34.77 6.37 20.36
N ASP A 423 -33.94 6.51 19.33
CA ASP A 423 -34.33 6.60 17.92
C ASP A 423 -34.25 5.25 17.18
N GLU A 424 -34.19 4.16 17.93
CA GLU A 424 -34.13 2.75 17.52
C GLU A 424 -32.82 2.30 16.84
N LEU A 425 -31.80 3.16 16.79
CA LEU A 425 -30.50 2.86 16.20
C LEU A 425 -29.56 2.16 17.20
N TRP A 426 -28.94 1.06 16.78
CA TRP A 426 -27.89 0.35 17.50
C TRP A 426 -26.52 0.98 17.20
N ILE A 427 -25.79 1.35 18.25
CA ILE A 427 -24.46 1.97 18.16
C ILE A 427 -23.54 1.30 19.18
N SER A 428 -22.26 1.11 18.87
CA SER A 428 -21.26 0.66 19.85
C SER A 428 -21.06 1.74 20.92
N GLU A 429 -21.17 1.37 22.20
CA GLU A 429 -20.82 2.26 23.32
C GLU A 429 -19.32 2.49 23.45
#